data_AF-A0AAW7TD87-F1
#
_entry.id   AF-A0AAW7TD87-F1
#
_cell.length_a   1.000
_cell.length_b   1.000
_cell.length_c   1.000
_cell.angle_alpha   90.00
_cell.angle_beta   90.00
_cell.angle_gamma   90.00
#
_symmetry.space_group_name_H-M   'P 1'
#
loop_
_entity.id
_entity.type
_entity.pdbx_description
1 polymer ?
#
loop_
_entity_poly.entity_id
_entity_poly.type
_entity_poly.pdbx_seq_one_letter_code
_entity_poly.pdbx_strand_id
1 'polypeptide(L)'
;HLAQALGHCAARQGRDVLFISQTELLKRLNAARATGAYDRKFQQYARVPLLIVDDFALKPLRTPQDEDFHDLVAARYEHAATILTSNLDFGEWGAAFPDNRILGTATLDRLRHGAYRLVLEGDSYRTPKPMPDPPQNAVAKNGKKPQP
;
A
#
# COMPACT_ATOMS: atom_id res chain seq x y z
N HIS A 1 -8.47 1.64 4.66
CA HIS A 1 -9.86 1.28 5.04
C HIS A 1 -10.81 1.14 3.84
N LEU A 2 -10.95 2.12 2.95
CA LEU A 2 -11.88 2.01 1.80
C LEU A 2 -11.59 0.81 0.90
N ALA A 3 -10.32 0.61 0.50
CA ALA A 3 -9.93 -0.56 -0.31
C ALA A 3 -10.28 -1.89 0.37
N GLN A 4 -10.07 -2.01 1.68
CA GLN A 4 -10.46 -3.19 2.46
C GLN A 4 -11.97 -3.38 2.53
N ALA A 5 -12.75 -2.30 2.69
CA ALA A 5 -14.20 -2.37 2.70
C ALA A 5 -14.76 -2.84 1.34
N LEU A 6 -14.21 -2.34 0.23
CA LEU A 6 -14.55 -2.79 -1.12
C LEU A 6 -14.16 -4.26 -1.34
N GLY A 7 -12.95 -4.65 -0.90
CA GLY A 7 -12.51 -6.04 -0.93
C GLY A 7 -13.43 -6.97 -0.13
N HIS A 8 -13.83 -6.55 1.07
CA HIS A 8 -14.76 -7.31 1.89
C HIS A 8 -16.15 -7.42 1.24
N CYS A 9 -16.64 -6.37 0.59
CA CYS A 9 -17.89 -6.41 -0.17
C CYS A 9 -17.80 -7.41 -1.34
N ALA A 10 -16.71 -7.41 -2.11
CA ALA A 10 -16.48 -8.37 -3.19
C ALA A 10 -16.41 -9.82 -2.67
N ALA A 11 -15.72 -10.05 -1.55
CA ALA A 11 -15.65 -11.36 -0.91
C ALA A 11 -17.04 -11.86 -0.46
N ARG A 12 -17.88 -10.98 0.10
CA ARG A 12 -19.27 -11.31 0.45
C ARG A 12 -20.15 -11.68 -0.75
N GLN A 13 -19.77 -11.26 -1.95
CA GLN A 13 -20.41 -11.63 -3.20
C GLN A 13 -19.80 -12.88 -3.84
N GLY A 14 -18.95 -13.62 -3.12
CA GLY A 14 -18.33 -14.86 -3.58
C GLY A 14 -17.19 -14.66 -4.58
N ARG A 15 -16.59 -13.46 -4.65
CA ARG A 15 -15.42 -13.20 -5.50
C ARG A 15 -14.15 -13.39 -4.69
N ASP A 16 -13.18 -14.10 -5.24
CA ASP A 16 -11.85 -14.21 -4.65
C ASP A 16 -11.15 -12.83 -4.64
N VAL A 17 -10.61 -12.48 -3.48
CA VAL A 17 -9.92 -11.21 -3.23
C VAL A 17 -8.55 -11.48 -2.64
N LEU A 18 -7.52 -10.84 -3.20
CA LEU A 18 -6.19 -10.83 -2.62
C LEU A 18 -5.80 -9.42 -2.22
N PHE A 19 -5.47 -9.22 -0.95
CA PHE A 19 -4.92 -7.98 -0.42
C PHE A 19 -3.44 -8.18 -0.08
N ILE A 20 -2.57 -7.31 -0.57
CA ILE A 20 -1.12 -7.38 -0.37
C ILE A 20 -0.49 -6.01 -0.58
N SER A 21 0.57 -5.65 0.16
CA SER A 21 1.33 -4.44 -0.13
C SER A 21 2.22 -4.62 -1.37
N GLN A 22 2.51 -3.54 -2.10
CA GLN A 22 3.40 -3.57 -3.27
C GLN A 22 4.75 -4.23 -2.92
N THR A 23 5.33 -3.87 -1.77
CA THR A 23 6.62 -4.39 -1.32
C THR A 23 6.57 -5.91 -1.09
N GLU A 24 5.53 -6.41 -0.41
CA GLU A 24 5.40 -7.84 -0.12
C GLU A 24 5.07 -8.64 -1.38
N LEU A 25 4.27 -8.08 -2.30
CA LEU A 25 3.95 -8.69 -3.58
C LEU A 25 5.23 -8.99 -4.36
N LEU A 26 6.08 -7.98 -4.53
CA LEU A 26 7.32 -8.08 -5.31
C LEU A 26 8.35 -8.96 -4.59
N LYS A 27 8.43 -8.86 -3.26
CA LYS A 27 9.27 -9.76 -2.46
C LYS A 27 8.88 -11.23 -2.66
N ARG A 28 7.59 -11.54 -2.71
CA ARG A 28 7.10 -12.91 -2.95
C ARG A 28 7.36 -13.39 -4.37
N LEU A 29 7.24 -12.53 -5.37
CA LEU A 29 7.62 -12.86 -6.76
C LEU A 29 9.12 -13.18 -6.85
N ASN A 30 9.96 -12.32 -6.28
CA ASN A 30 11.41 -12.53 -6.26
C ASN A 30 11.79 -13.83 -5.53
N ALA A 31 11.18 -14.11 -4.38
CA ALA A 31 11.42 -15.36 -3.66
C ALA A 31 10.97 -16.59 -4.46
N ALA A 32 9.83 -16.51 -5.15
CA ALA A 32 9.33 -17.60 -6.00
C ALA A 32 10.25 -17.88 -7.19
N ARG A 33 10.99 -16.88 -7.69
CA ARG A 33 12.01 -17.04 -8.73
C ARG A 33 13.15 -17.95 -8.27
N ALA A 34 13.61 -17.80 -7.02
CA ALA A 34 14.66 -18.65 -6.45
C ALA A 34 14.25 -20.12 -6.28
N THR A 35 12.94 -20.40 -6.16
CA THR A 35 12.40 -21.75 -5.97
C THR A 35 11.78 -22.34 -7.24
N GLY A 36 11.94 -21.69 -8.41
CA GLY A 36 11.33 -22.13 -9.67
C GLY A 36 9.79 -22.06 -9.70
N ALA A 37 9.18 -21.30 -8.80
CA ALA A 37 7.73 -21.17 -8.66
C ALA A 37 7.18 -19.82 -9.15
N TYR A 38 8.01 -19.04 -9.85
CA TYR A 38 7.68 -17.68 -10.31
C TYR A 38 6.38 -17.65 -11.12
N ASP A 39 6.29 -18.43 -12.20
CA ASP A 39 5.12 -18.41 -13.09
C ASP A 39 3.83 -18.75 -12.36
N ARG A 40 3.86 -19.75 -11.47
CA ARG A 40 2.72 -20.12 -10.65
C ARG A 40 2.28 -18.97 -9.74
N LYS A 41 3.24 -18.28 -9.11
CA LYS A 41 2.97 -17.16 -8.21
C LYS A 41 2.47 -15.93 -8.96
N PHE A 42 3.08 -15.64 -10.11
CA PHE A 42 2.67 -14.58 -11.01
C PHE A 42 1.23 -14.80 -11.50
N GLN A 43 0.91 -16.01 -11.97
CA GLN A 43 -0.44 -16.35 -12.43
C GLN A 43 -1.49 -16.28 -11.30
N GLN A 44 -1.11 -16.58 -10.05
CA GLN A 44 -1.98 -16.38 -8.89
C GLN A 44 -2.38 -14.90 -8.75
N TYR A 45 -1.43 -13.98 -8.92
CA TYR A 45 -1.70 -12.54 -8.85
C TYR A 45 -2.37 -12.00 -10.11
N ALA A 46 -2.05 -12.52 -11.29
CA ALA A 46 -2.64 -12.07 -12.55
C ALA A 46 -4.11 -12.48 -12.68
N ARG A 47 -4.50 -13.64 -12.14
CA ARG A 47 -5.86 -14.21 -12.34
C ARG A 47 -6.85 -13.94 -11.22
N VAL A 48 -6.41 -13.51 -10.04
CA VAL A 48 -7.34 -13.24 -8.94
C VAL A 48 -8.38 -12.19 -9.38
N PRO A 49 -9.69 -12.42 -9.19
CA PRO A 49 -10.74 -11.51 -9.65
C PRO A 49 -10.56 -10.08 -9.16
N LEU A 50 -10.20 -9.91 -7.87
CA LEU A 50 -9.84 -8.62 -7.30
C LEU A 50 -8.48 -8.68 -6.61
N LEU A 51 -7.52 -7.94 -7.14
CA LEU A 51 -6.22 -7.70 -6.52
C LEU A 51 -6.21 -6.30 -5.89
N ILE A 52 -5.89 -6.21 -4.61
CA ILE A 52 -5.69 -4.96 -3.90
C ILE A 52 -4.19 -4.84 -3.57
N VAL A 53 -3.56 -3.82 -4.14
CA VAL A 53 -2.15 -3.49 -3.93
C VAL A 53 -2.07 -2.24 -3.03
N ASP A 54 -1.64 -2.47 -1.80
CA ASP A 54 -1.52 -1.43 -0.77
C ASP A 54 -0.15 -0.73 -0.85
N ASP A 55 -0.09 0.52 -0.38
CA ASP A 55 1.14 1.33 -0.28
C ASP A 55 1.96 1.44 -1.59
N PHE A 56 1.28 1.67 -2.73
CA PHE A 56 1.94 1.88 -4.02
C PHE A 56 2.87 3.10 -3.98
N ALA A 57 4.04 2.95 -4.59
CA ALA A 57 5.08 3.97 -4.73
C ALA A 57 5.66 4.52 -3.41
N LEU A 58 5.45 3.83 -2.28
CA LEU A 58 6.11 4.20 -1.01
C LEU A 58 7.65 4.09 -1.10
N LYS A 59 8.14 3.19 -1.95
CA LYS A 59 9.56 3.02 -2.25
C LYS A 59 9.76 2.93 -3.77
N PRO A 60 10.85 3.49 -4.32
CA PRO A 60 11.17 3.31 -5.73
C PRO A 60 11.36 1.83 -6.08
N LEU A 61 10.81 1.42 -7.22
CA LEU A 61 11.00 0.10 -7.81
C LEU A 61 12.38 0.04 -8.46
N ARG A 62 13.10 -1.07 -8.21
CA ARG A 62 14.41 -1.35 -8.82
C ARG A 62 14.35 -2.68 -9.54
N THR A 63 15.07 -2.82 -10.65
CA THR A 63 15.13 -4.09 -11.40
C THR A 63 15.48 -5.28 -10.49
N PRO A 64 14.73 -6.40 -10.59
CA PRO A 64 13.66 -6.72 -11.55
C PRO A 64 12.24 -6.32 -11.11
N GLN A 65 12.07 -5.54 -10.04
CA GLN A 65 10.75 -5.24 -9.46
C GLN A 65 9.87 -4.34 -10.34
N ASP A 66 10.48 -3.41 -11.06
CA ASP A 66 9.80 -2.55 -12.02
C ASP A 66 9.22 -3.35 -13.19
N GLU A 67 10.00 -4.28 -13.73
CA GLU A 67 9.57 -5.26 -14.74
C GLU A 67 8.48 -6.18 -14.20
N ASP A 68 8.69 -6.81 -13.05
CA ASP A 68 7.71 -7.71 -12.42
C ASP A 68 6.37 -7.00 -12.16
N PHE A 69 6.40 -5.74 -11.74
CA PHE A 69 5.20 -4.94 -11.53
C PHE A 69 4.54 -4.54 -12.86
N HIS A 70 5.32 -4.13 -13.86
CA HIS A 70 4.82 -3.83 -15.20
C HIS A 70 4.08 -5.02 -15.80
N ASP A 71 4.71 -6.19 -15.79
CA ASP A 71 4.15 -7.41 -16.36
C ASP A 71 2.84 -7.78 -15.67
N LEU A 72 2.77 -7.65 -14.34
CA LEU A 72 1.55 -7.91 -13.60
C LEU A 72 0.44 -6.93 -13.97
N VAL A 73 0.74 -5.63 -14.07
CA VAL A 73 -0.23 -4.62 -14.52
C VAL A 73 -0.70 -4.92 -15.94
N ALA A 74 0.22 -5.23 -16.86
CA ALA A 74 -0.11 -5.56 -18.23
C ALA A 74 -0.98 -6.82 -18.35
N ALA A 75 -0.69 -7.86 -17.58
CA ALA A 75 -1.49 -9.09 -17.57
C ALA A 75 -2.90 -8.91 -17.00
N ARG A 76 -3.12 -7.92 -16.13
CA ARG A 76 -4.42 -7.63 -15.51
C ARG A 76 -5.21 -6.56 -16.26
N TYR A 77 -4.55 -5.73 -17.04
CA TYR A 77 -5.15 -4.64 -17.81
C TYR A 77 -6.30 -5.19 -18.68
N GLU A 78 -7.49 -4.58 -18.57
CA GLU A 78 -8.74 -5.00 -19.25
C GLU A 78 -9.20 -6.45 -18.99
N HIS A 79 -8.56 -7.18 -18.07
CA HIS A 79 -8.87 -8.59 -17.77
C HIS A 79 -9.38 -8.82 -16.34
N ALA A 80 -8.83 -8.11 -15.35
CA ALA A 80 -9.20 -8.31 -13.94
C ALA A 80 -9.13 -7.01 -13.12
N ALA A 81 -9.98 -6.90 -12.09
CA ALA A 81 -10.10 -5.67 -11.32
C ALA A 81 -8.91 -5.48 -10.37
N THR A 82 -8.33 -4.28 -10.34
CA THR A 82 -7.20 -3.96 -9.46
C THR A 82 -7.51 -2.67 -8.69
N ILE A 83 -7.30 -2.69 -7.37
CA ILE A 83 -7.35 -1.49 -6.53
C ILE A 83 -5.93 -1.17 -6.08
N LEU A 84 -5.49 0.06 -6.29
CA LEU A 84 -4.24 0.57 -5.74
C LEU A 84 -4.55 1.63 -4.68
N THR A 85 -3.75 1.67 -3.63
CA THR A 85 -3.71 2.80 -2.70
C THR A 85 -2.32 3.42 -2.75
N SER A 86 -2.23 4.74 -2.74
CA SER A 86 -0.96 5.45 -2.66
C SER A 86 -1.12 6.70 -1.81
N ASN A 87 -0.04 7.13 -1.16
CA ASN A 87 0.05 8.43 -0.51
C ASN A 87 0.65 9.51 -1.43
N LEU A 88 1.00 9.15 -2.67
CA LEU A 88 1.53 10.06 -3.66
C LEU A 88 0.43 10.51 -4.63
N ASP A 89 0.53 11.76 -5.06
CA ASP A 89 -0.29 12.26 -6.15
C ASP A 89 0.11 11.62 -7.49
N PHE A 90 -0.84 11.59 -8.44
CA PHE A 90 -0.62 10.98 -9.75
C PHE A 90 0.59 11.57 -10.50
N GLY A 91 0.88 12.86 -10.33
CA GLY A 91 2.04 13.50 -10.95
C GLY A 91 3.37 12.94 -10.43
N GLU A 92 3.38 12.40 -9.22
CA GLU A 92 4.58 11.94 -8.52
C GLU A 92 4.83 10.44 -8.73
N TRP A 93 3.84 9.70 -9.23
CA TRP A 93 3.97 8.25 -9.45
C TRP A 93 5.10 7.88 -10.42
N GLY A 94 5.52 8.79 -11.30
CA GLY A 94 6.70 8.58 -12.15
C GLY A 94 7.98 8.35 -11.34
N ALA A 95 8.09 8.92 -10.14
CA ALA A 95 9.23 8.72 -9.25
C ALA A 95 9.34 7.28 -8.71
N ALA A 96 8.27 6.48 -8.82
CA ALA A 96 8.32 5.06 -8.49
C ALA A 96 9.21 4.25 -9.46
N PHE A 97 9.50 4.77 -10.66
CA PHE A 97 10.30 4.11 -11.70
C PHE A 97 11.54 4.95 -12.05
N PRO A 98 12.51 5.09 -11.13
CA PRO A 98 13.65 5.98 -11.32
C PRO A 98 14.55 5.56 -12.50
N ASP A 99 14.76 4.26 -12.66
CA ASP A 99 15.72 3.70 -13.61
C ASP A 99 15.10 3.38 -14.99
N ASN A 100 13.78 3.23 -15.05
CA ASN A 100 13.06 2.86 -16.28
C ASN A 100 11.80 3.71 -16.51
N ARG A 101 12.01 4.96 -16.92
CA ARG A 101 10.92 5.94 -17.11
C ARG A 101 9.91 5.55 -18.19
N ILE A 102 10.38 4.90 -19.26
CA ILE A 102 9.50 4.46 -20.37
C ILE A 102 8.56 3.35 -19.87
N LEU A 103 9.11 2.33 -19.20
CA LEU A 103 8.33 1.26 -18.58
C LEU A 103 7.36 1.81 -17.53
N GLY A 104 7.83 2.72 -16.68
CA GLY A 104 7.00 3.41 -15.71
C GLY A 104 5.82 4.11 -16.39
N THR A 105 6.06 4.92 -17.41
CA THR A 105 5.01 5.64 -18.15
C THR A 105 3.98 4.67 -18.74
N ALA A 106 4.42 3.59 -19.39
CA ALA A 106 3.56 2.56 -19.96
C ALA A 106 2.74 1.80 -18.89
N THR A 107 3.30 1.59 -17.70
CA THR A 107 2.61 0.97 -16.55
C THR A 107 1.54 1.91 -16.01
N LEU A 108 1.89 3.18 -15.81
CA LEU A 108 0.99 4.19 -15.27
C LEU A 108 -0.17 4.48 -16.23
N ASP A 109 0.08 4.49 -17.53
CA ASP A 109 -0.95 4.66 -18.56
C ASP A 109 -2.05 3.58 -18.45
N ARG A 110 -1.64 2.31 -18.38
CA ARG A 110 -2.56 1.16 -18.17
C ARG A 110 -3.34 1.25 -16.87
N LEU A 111 -2.67 1.65 -15.77
CA LEU A 111 -3.35 1.85 -14.49
C LEU A 111 -4.37 2.99 -14.53
N ARG A 112 -4.18 3.99 -15.41
CA ARG A 112 -5.03 5.19 -15.49
C ARG A 112 -6.21 5.05 -16.42
N HIS A 113 -6.03 4.39 -17.56
CA HIS A 113 -6.99 4.43 -18.66
C HIS A 113 -8.42 4.08 -18.24
N GLY A 114 -8.61 3.02 -17.43
CA GLY A 114 -9.93 2.59 -16.95
C GLY A 114 -10.22 2.87 -15.47
N ALA A 115 -9.42 3.67 -14.78
CA ALA A 115 -9.50 3.77 -13.32
C ALA A 115 -10.51 4.80 -12.81
N TYR A 116 -11.29 4.40 -11.81
CA TYR A 116 -11.99 5.33 -10.95
C TYR A 116 -11.02 5.91 -9.92
N ARG A 117 -10.83 7.23 -9.93
CA ARG A 117 -9.95 7.93 -8.99
C ARG A 117 -10.72 8.46 -7.80
N LEU A 118 -10.29 8.06 -6.60
CA LEU A 118 -10.77 8.59 -5.33
C LEU A 118 -9.61 9.29 -4.62
N VAL A 119 -9.67 10.63 -4.56
CA VAL A 119 -8.74 11.43 -3.77
C VAL A 119 -9.33 11.58 -2.38
N LEU A 120 -8.53 11.30 -1.35
CA LEU A 120 -8.95 11.36 0.04
C LEU A 120 -8.21 12.51 0.71
N GLU A 121 -8.97 13.45 1.26
CA GLU A 121 -8.46 14.61 1.98
C GLU A 121 -8.89 14.54 3.46
N GLY A 122 -8.08 15.15 4.33
CA GLY A 122 -8.37 15.26 5.76
C GLY A 122 -7.23 14.77 6.66
N ASP A 123 -7.43 14.94 7.97
CA ASP A 123 -6.44 14.59 8.97
C ASP A 123 -6.22 13.08 9.07
N SER A 124 -5.01 12.70 9.48
CA SER A 124 -4.68 11.31 9.73
C SER A 124 -5.51 10.76 10.90
N TYR A 125 -6.25 9.68 10.64
CA TYR A 125 -6.94 8.90 11.67
C TYR A 125 -6.00 8.18 12.64
N ARG A 126 -4.68 8.21 12.40
CA ARG A 126 -3.68 7.52 13.23
C ARG A 126 -3.14 8.38 14.39
N THR A 127 -3.59 9.62 14.52
CA THR A 127 -3.14 10.53 15.59
C THR A 127 -3.44 9.91 16.97
N PRO A 128 -2.40 9.62 17.79
CA PRO A 128 -2.60 9.06 19.12
C PRO A 128 -3.44 10.00 19.98
N LYS A 129 -4.37 9.45 20.76
CA LYS A 129 -5.05 10.25 21.80
C LYS A 129 -3.98 10.80 22.76
N PRO A 130 -4.07 12.08 23.19
CA PRO A 130 -3.20 12.61 24.23
C PRO A 130 -3.22 11.67 25.44
N MET A 131 -2.04 11.33 25.97
CA MET A 131 -2.00 10.61 27.23
C MET A 131 -2.66 11.48 28.32
N PRO A 132 -3.44 10.89 29.24
CA PRO A 132 -3.95 11.64 30.39
C PRO A 132 -2.77 12.26 31.14
N ASP A 133 -2.91 13.52 31.55
CA ASP A 133 -1.89 14.15 32.39
C ASP A 133 -1.65 13.31 33.64
N PRO A 134 -0.38 13.14 34.06
CA PRO A 134 -0.09 12.44 35.30
C PRO A 134 -0.82 13.17 36.45
N PRO A 135 -1.44 12.42 37.39
CA PRO A 135 -2.14 13.05 38.50
C PRO A 135 -1.18 13.97 39.25
N GLN A 136 -1.52 15.25 39.34
CA GLN A 136 -0.84 16.21 40.22
C GLN A 136 -1.12 15.82 41.67
N ASN A 137 -0.44 14.78 42.16
CA ASN A 137 -0.35 14.54 43.58
C ASN A 137 0.59 15.60 44.16
N ALA A 138 -0.05 16.60 44.78
CA ALA A 138 0.55 17.57 45.66
C ALA A 138 1.53 16.89 46.61
N VAL A 139 2.83 17.02 46.33
CA VAL A 139 3.85 16.83 47.36
C VAL A 139 3.74 18.04 48.27
N ALA A 140 2.92 17.92 49.31
CA ALA A 140 2.91 18.85 50.43
C ALA A 140 4.34 18.92 50.97
N LYS A 141 5.01 20.07 50.74
CA LYS A 141 6.27 20.40 51.39
C LYS A 141 6.00 20.62 52.88
N ASN A 142 6.07 19.55 53.66
CA ASN A 142 6.05 19.64 55.12
C ASN A 142 7.41 20.14 55.63
N GLY A 143 7.45 21.44 55.93
CA GLY A 143 7.98 22.06 57.15
C GLY A 143 9.35 21.66 57.70
N LYS A 144 10.26 22.64 57.77
CA LYS A 144 10.87 23.07 59.04
C LYS A 144 11.45 24.48 58.90
N LYS A 145 10.85 25.46 59.59
CA LYS A 145 11.52 26.75 59.90
C LYS A 145 12.36 26.54 61.16
N PRO A 146 13.63 27.00 61.23
CA PRO A 146 14.31 27.14 62.50
C PRO A 146 13.85 28.44 63.18
N GLN A 147 13.67 28.39 64.49
CA GLN A 147 13.43 29.53 65.37
C GLN A 147 14.54 29.58 66.44
N PRO A 148 14.74 30.74 67.08
CA PRO A 148 15.93 31.59 66.94
C PRO A 148 17.16 31.14 67.72
#